data_AF-A0A512BY74-F1
#
_entry.id   AF-A0A512BY74-F1
#
_cell.length_a   1.000
_cell.length_b   1.000
_cell.length_c   1.000
_cell.angle_alpha   90.00
_cell.angle_beta   90.00
_cell.angle_gamma   90.00
#
_symmetry.space_group_name_H-M   'P 1'
#
loop_
_entity.id
_entity.type
_entity.pdbx_description
1 polymer ?
#
loop_
_entity_poly.entity_id
_entity_poly.type
_entity_poly.pdbx_seq_one_letter_code
_entity_poly.pdbx_strand_id
1 'polypeptide(L)'
;MPIARAIEEVRFPYGARHAQMQMSPPPGTPPLTIVGGTLQAMFERAFSREAITGGRPTAREWVAALGALEKELKQCSANPAHWHHKGVSCPWCRMEGATGVPLFPVIVQTSGGMIFDIETLWRQIEAVPHPDPAPELGSGAVTPSEAAKALSGSYWKGTAAAAVVAIGLILIGLNGGGVFVFLAGIGAFFGIRAMMNKSKDIDGFRATRDAAQEKWKQVEADWLKRAGPDAFDAKKRQLEGLRREWNNIPNVRHRKLEELRNNQRAIQLNRFLDAFGIDKARIPGIGSGRKQTLESFGIETAADVKRAALQRVPGFGPKNQQRMLDWRQAIENKFVFDPTRAIDPQDIAKVEQEVLAERRRIQDLMNQGLAELRQLRAQVDATRQHMKAQAEAAKAAYLQAEADNVAASK
;
A
#
# COMPACT_ATOMS: atom_id res chain seq x y z
N MET A 1 -2.54 -24.47 -18.54
CA MET A 1 -1.54 -24.83 -19.56
C MET A 1 -0.21 -24.19 -19.20
N PRO A 2 0.92 -24.92 -19.26
CA PRO A 2 2.25 -24.34 -19.04
C PRO A 2 2.60 -23.27 -20.08
N ILE A 3 3.29 -22.20 -19.67
CA ILE A 3 3.65 -21.06 -20.56
C ILE A 3 4.49 -21.53 -21.76
N ALA A 4 5.46 -22.43 -21.55
CA ALA A 4 6.31 -22.94 -22.62
C ALA A 4 5.50 -23.58 -23.76
N ARG A 5 4.49 -24.38 -23.41
CA ARG A 5 3.58 -25.01 -24.38
C ARG A 5 2.72 -23.97 -25.10
N ALA A 6 2.26 -22.94 -24.39
CA ALA A 6 1.50 -21.86 -25.02
C ALA A 6 2.35 -21.07 -26.05
N ILE A 7 3.64 -20.89 -25.79
CA ILE A 7 4.58 -20.25 -26.72
C ILE A 7 4.81 -21.13 -27.95
N GLU A 8 5.08 -22.42 -27.76
CA GLU A 8 5.28 -23.39 -28.84
C GLU A 8 4.04 -23.49 -29.75
N GLU A 9 2.85 -23.52 -29.15
CA GLU A 9 1.58 -23.57 -29.89
C GLU A 9 1.09 -22.18 -30.36
N VAL A 10 1.87 -21.12 -30.13
CA VAL A 10 1.60 -19.75 -30.61
C VAL A 10 0.28 -19.18 -30.08
N ARG A 11 -0.06 -19.52 -28.83
CA ARG A 11 -1.32 -19.14 -28.18
C ARG A 11 -1.18 -17.81 -27.44
N PHE A 12 -1.29 -16.71 -28.18
CA PHE A 12 -1.21 -15.36 -27.63
C PHE A 12 -2.54 -14.93 -26.94
N PRO A 13 -2.56 -14.76 -25.60
CA PRO A 13 -3.81 -14.49 -24.88
C PRO A 13 -4.30 -13.04 -24.99
N TYR A 14 -3.43 -12.12 -25.41
CA TYR A 14 -3.74 -10.68 -25.48
C TYR A 14 -4.19 -10.22 -26.87
N GLY A 15 -4.12 -11.10 -27.86
CA GLY A 15 -4.45 -10.77 -29.25
C GLY A 15 -5.94 -10.93 -29.58
N ALA A 16 -6.36 -10.39 -30.71
CA ALA A 16 -7.71 -10.47 -31.25
C ALA A 16 -8.20 -11.91 -31.45
N ARG A 17 -7.26 -12.85 -31.65
CA ARG A 17 -7.55 -14.27 -31.89
C ARG A 17 -7.51 -15.14 -30.62
N HIS A 18 -7.38 -14.57 -29.42
CA HIS A 18 -7.23 -15.33 -28.17
C HIS A 18 -8.30 -16.43 -27.99
N ALA A 19 -9.57 -16.14 -28.29
CA ALA A 19 -10.65 -17.13 -28.19
C ALA A 19 -10.47 -18.32 -29.16
N GLN A 20 -10.03 -18.07 -30.41
CA GLN A 20 -9.70 -19.12 -31.37
C GLN A 20 -8.52 -19.98 -30.90
N MET A 21 -7.59 -19.37 -30.16
CA MET A 21 -6.44 -20.05 -29.56
C MET A 21 -6.76 -20.71 -28.21
N GLN A 22 -8.05 -20.75 -27.83
CA GLN A 22 -8.54 -21.26 -26.53
C GLN A 22 -7.83 -20.60 -25.35
N MET A 23 -7.54 -19.32 -25.48
CA MET A 23 -6.94 -18.48 -24.44
C MET A 23 -7.94 -17.44 -23.98
N SER A 24 -7.73 -16.94 -22.77
CA SER A 24 -8.38 -15.75 -22.26
C SER A 24 -7.33 -14.87 -21.59
N PRO A 25 -7.39 -13.55 -21.75
CA PRO A 25 -6.48 -12.66 -21.04
C PRO A 25 -6.72 -12.77 -19.52
N PRO A 26 -5.67 -12.58 -18.70
CA PRO A 26 -5.85 -12.50 -17.25
C PRO A 26 -6.87 -11.42 -16.86
N PRO A 27 -7.68 -11.65 -15.80
CA PRO A 27 -8.65 -10.66 -15.33
C PRO A 27 -8.01 -9.29 -15.07
N GLY A 28 -8.71 -8.23 -15.46
CA GLY A 28 -8.22 -6.84 -15.28
C GLY A 28 -7.15 -6.39 -16.28
N THR A 29 -6.73 -7.25 -17.22
CA THR A 29 -5.77 -6.84 -18.27
C THR A 29 -6.43 -5.86 -19.26
N PRO A 30 -5.80 -4.74 -19.59
CA PRO A 30 -6.31 -3.83 -20.60
C PRO A 30 -6.20 -4.44 -22.01
N PRO A 31 -7.10 -4.09 -22.94
CA PRO A 31 -7.01 -4.57 -24.32
C PRO A 31 -5.75 -4.03 -24.99
N LEU A 32 -5.18 -4.80 -25.94
CA LEU A 32 -3.94 -4.43 -26.63
C LEU A 32 -4.04 -3.11 -27.42
N THR A 33 -5.25 -2.62 -27.69
CA THR A 33 -5.51 -1.31 -28.29
C THR A 33 -4.90 -0.13 -27.52
N ILE A 34 -4.50 -0.32 -26.25
CA ILE A 34 -3.88 0.75 -25.43
C ILE A 34 -2.55 1.28 -25.99
N VAL A 35 -1.86 0.53 -26.86
CA VAL A 35 -0.60 0.95 -27.48
C VAL A 35 -0.78 1.55 -28.88
N GLY A 36 -2.03 1.71 -29.35
CA GLY A 36 -2.33 2.17 -30.71
C GLY A 36 -2.23 1.06 -31.76
N GLY A 37 -2.82 1.30 -32.94
CA GLY A 37 -3.00 0.28 -33.98
C GLY A 37 -1.70 -0.30 -34.53
N THR A 38 -0.66 0.52 -34.70
CA THR A 38 0.64 0.06 -35.24
C THR A 38 1.32 -0.95 -34.31
N LEU A 39 1.50 -0.60 -33.03
CA LEU A 39 2.11 -1.52 -32.06
C LEU A 39 1.23 -2.74 -31.78
N GLN A 40 -0.09 -2.57 -31.77
CA GLN A 40 -1.01 -3.70 -31.68
C GLN A 40 -0.77 -4.71 -32.81
N ALA A 41 -0.72 -4.26 -34.06
CA ALA A 41 -0.44 -5.13 -35.21
C ALA A 41 0.94 -5.79 -35.12
N MET A 42 1.95 -5.08 -34.60
CA MET A 42 3.28 -5.65 -34.40
C MET A 42 3.30 -6.75 -33.34
N PHE A 43 2.56 -6.58 -32.24
CA PHE A 43 2.39 -7.63 -31.22
C PHE A 43 1.67 -8.86 -31.79
N GLU A 44 0.60 -8.65 -32.56
CA GLU A 44 -0.11 -9.74 -33.24
C GLU A 44 0.81 -10.50 -34.19
N ARG A 45 1.60 -9.78 -35.02
CA ARG A 45 2.58 -10.41 -35.91
C ARG A 45 3.65 -11.16 -35.14
N ALA A 46 4.18 -10.59 -34.06
CA ALA A 46 5.26 -11.16 -33.27
C ALA A 46 4.88 -12.48 -32.57
N PHE A 47 3.63 -12.60 -32.16
CA PHE A 47 3.11 -13.74 -31.38
C PHE A 47 2.09 -14.59 -32.15
N SER A 48 1.99 -14.43 -33.47
CA SER A 48 1.16 -15.29 -34.34
C SER A 48 2.00 -16.21 -35.21
N ARG A 49 1.34 -17.13 -35.93
CA ARG A 49 2.00 -18.06 -36.86
C ARG A 49 2.72 -17.35 -38.00
N GLU A 50 2.35 -16.10 -38.30
CA GLU A 50 3.04 -15.26 -39.28
C GLU A 50 4.52 -15.08 -38.93
N ALA A 51 4.86 -15.04 -37.63
CA ALA A 51 6.25 -14.97 -37.19
C ALA A 51 7.12 -16.15 -37.63
N ILE A 52 6.53 -17.33 -37.88
CA ILE A 52 7.24 -18.55 -38.25
C ILE A 52 7.73 -18.46 -39.71
N THR A 53 6.95 -17.82 -40.58
CA THR A 53 7.21 -17.80 -42.03
C THR A 53 7.67 -16.42 -42.52
N GLY A 54 7.05 -15.36 -42.04
CA GLY A 54 7.38 -13.96 -42.39
C GLY A 54 8.32 -13.26 -41.40
N GLY A 55 8.71 -13.94 -40.31
CA GLY A 55 9.57 -13.39 -39.27
C GLY A 55 8.85 -12.45 -38.31
N ARG A 56 9.48 -12.21 -37.15
CA ARG A 56 9.00 -11.23 -36.16
C ARG A 56 9.35 -9.80 -36.60
N PRO A 57 8.63 -8.78 -36.10
CA PRO A 57 9.07 -7.40 -36.26
C PRO A 57 10.52 -7.19 -35.80
N THR A 58 11.28 -6.50 -36.64
CA THR A 58 12.70 -6.19 -36.43
C THR A 58 12.88 -5.15 -35.34
N ALA A 59 14.08 -5.09 -34.75
CA ALA A 59 14.42 -4.06 -33.77
C ALA A 59 14.20 -2.63 -34.31
N ARG A 60 14.52 -2.38 -35.59
CA ARG A 60 14.31 -1.07 -36.22
C ARG A 60 12.83 -0.69 -36.31
N GLU A 61 11.96 -1.63 -36.65
CA GLU A 61 10.51 -1.41 -36.64
C GLU A 61 10.01 -1.10 -35.22
N TRP A 62 10.49 -1.83 -34.20
CA TRP A 62 10.13 -1.56 -32.80
C TRP A 62 10.57 -0.18 -32.35
N VAL A 63 11.80 0.24 -32.63
CA VAL A 63 12.30 1.58 -32.29
C VAL A 63 11.43 2.67 -32.94
N ALA A 64 11.11 2.52 -34.23
CA ALA A 64 10.27 3.49 -34.93
C ALA A 64 8.85 3.56 -34.34
N ALA A 65 8.23 2.41 -34.08
CA ALA A 65 6.87 2.35 -33.54
C ALA A 65 6.77 2.85 -32.10
N LEU A 66 7.77 2.54 -31.25
CA LEU A 66 7.84 3.05 -29.87
C LEU A 66 8.08 4.57 -29.84
N GLY A 67 8.95 5.09 -30.71
CA GLY A 67 9.15 6.55 -30.83
C GLY A 67 7.93 7.29 -31.39
N ALA A 68 7.10 6.63 -32.19
CA ALA A 68 5.80 7.17 -32.59
C ALA A 68 4.80 7.13 -31.42
N LEU A 69 4.72 6.02 -30.68
CA LEU A 69 3.86 5.90 -29.50
C LEU A 69 4.16 7.00 -28.47
N GLU A 70 5.43 7.28 -28.19
CA GLU A 70 5.84 8.33 -27.24
C GLU A 70 5.19 9.70 -27.56
N LYS A 71 5.15 10.07 -28.85
CA LYS A 71 4.52 11.32 -29.33
C LYS A 71 2.99 11.31 -29.26
N GLU A 72 2.41 10.13 -29.14
CA GLU A 72 0.96 9.90 -29.07
C GLU A 72 0.47 9.72 -27.62
N LEU A 73 1.36 9.77 -26.63
CA LEU A 73 0.99 9.72 -25.22
C LEU A 73 0.46 11.09 -24.75
N LYS A 74 -0.53 11.05 -23.86
CA LYS A 74 -0.97 12.20 -23.08
C LYS A 74 -1.01 11.85 -21.61
N GLN A 75 -0.80 12.86 -20.76
CA GLN A 75 -1.03 12.73 -19.33
C GLN A 75 -2.54 12.63 -19.06
N CYS A 76 -2.92 11.73 -18.14
CA CYS A 76 -4.31 11.59 -17.73
C CYS A 76 -4.76 12.82 -16.94
N SER A 77 -5.95 13.34 -17.25
CA SER A 77 -6.55 14.46 -16.53
C SER A 77 -7.05 14.09 -15.13
N ALA A 78 -7.38 12.82 -14.89
CA ALA A 78 -7.85 12.33 -13.60
C ALA A 78 -6.68 12.04 -12.66
N ASN A 79 -5.67 11.28 -13.10
CA ASN A 79 -4.51 10.92 -12.29
C ASN A 79 -3.19 11.35 -12.98
N PRO A 80 -2.47 12.35 -12.46
CA PRO A 80 -1.24 12.84 -13.09
C PRO A 80 -0.10 11.82 -13.11
N ALA A 81 -0.17 10.72 -12.34
CA ALA A 81 0.80 9.61 -12.44
C ALA A 81 0.68 8.84 -13.76
N HIS A 82 -0.42 8.99 -14.49
CA HIS A 82 -0.76 8.14 -15.63
C HIS A 82 -0.45 8.84 -16.96
N TRP A 83 0.29 8.14 -17.82
CA TRP A 83 0.46 8.46 -19.23
C TRP A 83 -0.12 7.35 -20.08
N HIS A 84 -0.92 7.70 -21.08
CA HIS A 84 -1.57 6.72 -21.95
C HIS A 84 -1.75 7.26 -23.36
N HIS A 85 -1.96 6.35 -24.32
CA HIS A 85 -2.21 6.72 -25.71
C HIS A 85 -3.44 7.63 -25.83
N LYS A 86 -3.32 8.72 -26.61
CA LYS A 86 -4.30 9.80 -26.66
C LYS A 86 -5.68 9.38 -27.20
N GLY A 87 -5.70 8.35 -28.04
CA GLY A 87 -6.90 7.79 -28.68
C GLY A 87 -7.74 6.84 -27.82
N VAL A 88 -7.36 6.57 -26.56
CA VAL A 88 -8.12 5.71 -25.65
C VAL A 88 -8.38 6.40 -24.31
N SER A 89 -9.43 5.97 -23.59
CA SER A 89 -9.62 6.32 -22.17
C SER A 89 -8.48 5.74 -21.33
N CYS A 90 -8.10 6.40 -20.24
CA CYS A 90 -7.00 5.95 -19.37
C CYS A 90 -7.22 4.49 -18.89
N PRO A 91 -6.43 3.52 -19.35
CA PRO A 91 -6.59 2.13 -18.95
C PRO A 91 -6.14 1.91 -17.50
N TRP A 92 -5.18 2.71 -17.04
CA TRP A 92 -4.60 2.61 -15.71
C TRP A 92 -5.60 3.00 -14.62
N CYS A 93 -6.37 4.08 -14.78
CA CYS A 93 -7.44 4.44 -13.85
C CYS A 93 -8.43 3.29 -13.66
N ARG A 94 -8.82 2.62 -14.76
CA ARG A 94 -9.71 1.46 -14.70
C ARG A 94 -9.07 0.31 -13.92
N MET A 95 -7.82 -0.02 -14.22
CA MET A 95 -7.10 -1.09 -13.55
C MET A 95 -6.95 -0.82 -12.06
N GLU A 96 -6.41 0.34 -11.67
CA GLU A 96 -6.23 0.72 -10.27
C GLU A 96 -7.58 0.80 -9.54
N GLY A 97 -8.63 1.31 -10.19
CA GLY A 97 -9.98 1.34 -9.64
C GLY A 97 -10.60 -0.04 -9.43
N ALA A 98 -10.27 -1.02 -10.29
CA ALA A 98 -10.74 -2.40 -10.15
C ALA A 98 -9.93 -3.19 -9.13
N THR A 99 -8.59 -3.10 -9.17
CA THR A 99 -7.68 -3.93 -8.35
C THR A 99 -7.32 -3.31 -7.01
N GLY A 100 -7.41 -1.99 -6.87
CA GLY A 100 -6.99 -1.25 -5.68
C GLY A 100 -5.49 -1.07 -5.53
N VAL A 101 -4.71 -1.51 -6.53
CA VAL A 101 -3.26 -1.45 -6.50
C VAL A 101 -2.80 -0.24 -7.32
N PRO A 102 -2.14 0.76 -6.71
CA PRO A 102 -1.49 1.82 -7.48
C PRO A 102 -0.37 1.22 -8.32
N LEU A 103 -0.40 1.45 -9.63
CA LEU A 103 0.57 0.89 -10.57
C LEU A 103 1.73 1.85 -10.82
N PHE A 104 1.49 3.17 -10.66
CA PHE A 104 2.46 4.21 -10.99
C PHE A 104 2.60 5.21 -9.84
N PRO A 105 3.85 5.53 -9.41
CA PRO A 105 4.08 6.63 -8.48
C PRO A 105 3.96 7.98 -9.21
N VAL A 106 3.50 9.02 -8.52
CA VAL A 106 3.63 10.38 -9.05
C VAL A 106 5.07 10.83 -8.90
N ILE A 107 5.71 11.16 -10.03
CA ILE A 107 7.05 11.74 -10.05
C ILE A 107 6.89 13.25 -10.12
N VAL A 108 7.25 13.96 -9.04
CA VAL A 108 7.30 15.42 -9.03
C VAL A 108 8.72 15.84 -9.40
N GLN A 109 8.88 16.45 -10.58
CA GLN A 109 10.14 17.10 -10.92
C GLN A 109 10.26 18.37 -10.08
N THR A 110 11.19 18.37 -9.13
CA THR A 110 11.53 19.57 -8.36
C THR A 110 12.20 20.56 -9.32
N SER A 111 11.48 21.61 -9.70
CA SER A 111 12.05 22.72 -10.46
C SER A 111 13.04 23.46 -9.57
N GLY A 112 14.31 23.05 -9.65
CA GLY A 112 15.43 23.70 -8.99
C GLY A 112 15.58 25.12 -9.53
N GLY A 113 15.13 26.12 -8.78
CA GLY A 113 15.34 27.53 -9.11
C GLY A 113 14.17 28.47 -8.84
N MET A 114 12.94 27.98 -8.63
CA MET A 114 11.83 28.86 -8.26
C MET A 114 11.77 29.10 -6.74
N ILE A 115 11.48 30.34 -6.35
CA ILE A 115 11.19 30.71 -4.96
C ILE A 115 10.01 29.85 -4.49
N PHE A 116 10.23 29.02 -3.48
CA PHE A 116 9.18 28.21 -2.87
C PHE A 116 8.24 29.10 -2.05
N ASP A 117 6.99 29.21 -2.50
CA ASP A 117 5.92 29.91 -1.78
C ASP A 117 4.97 28.87 -1.17
N ILE A 118 5.11 28.67 0.14
CA ILE A 118 4.28 27.72 0.89
C ILE A 118 2.80 28.10 0.89
N GLU A 119 2.45 29.39 0.86
CA GLU A 119 1.06 29.84 0.93
C GLU A 119 0.36 29.60 -0.41
N THR A 120 1.07 29.78 -1.52
CA THR A 120 0.56 29.38 -2.83
C THR A 120 0.39 27.86 -2.93
N LEU A 121 1.36 27.07 -2.44
CA LEU A 121 1.23 25.61 -2.44
C LEU A 121 0.07 25.15 -1.54
N TRP A 122 -0.08 25.77 -0.36
CA TRP A 122 -1.14 25.42 0.58
C TRP A 122 -2.53 25.69 0.00
N ARG A 123 -2.72 26.81 -0.69
CA ARG A 123 -3.96 27.08 -1.43
C ARG A 123 -4.26 26.01 -2.48
N GLN A 124 -3.25 25.47 -3.15
CA GLN A 124 -3.45 24.35 -4.09
C GLN A 124 -3.84 23.05 -3.38
N ILE A 125 -3.30 22.79 -2.18
CA ILE A 125 -3.69 21.65 -1.34
C ILE A 125 -5.14 21.78 -0.90
N GLU A 126 -5.56 22.96 -0.43
CA GLU A 126 -6.94 23.24 -0.03
C GLU A 126 -7.92 23.18 -1.20
N ALA A 127 -7.47 23.54 -2.40
CA ALA A 127 -8.28 23.46 -3.61
C ALA A 127 -8.53 22.03 -4.10
N VAL A 128 -7.82 21.00 -3.59
CA VAL A 128 -8.12 19.61 -3.93
C VAL A 128 -9.43 19.20 -3.25
N PRO A 129 -10.49 18.85 -4.02
CA PRO A 129 -11.79 18.54 -3.43
C PRO A 129 -11.72 17.29 -2.55
N HIS A 130 -12.20 17.41 -1.31
CA HIS A 130 -12.30 16.27 -0.40
C HIS A 130 -13.23 15.20 -0.98
N PRO A 131 -12.84 13.91 -1.00
CA PRO A 131 -13.75 12.84 -1.38
C PRO A 131 -14.83 12.69 -0.29
N ASP A 132 -16.11 12.83 -0.60
CA ASP A 132 -17.19 12.60 0.37
C ASP A 132 -17.09 11.21 1.04
N PRO A 133 -17.87 10.88 2.08
CA PRO A 133 -17.96 9.50 2.55
C PRO A 133 -18.26 8.50 1.43
N ALA A 134 -17.86 7.23 1.61
CA ALA A 134 -18.14 6.18 0.63
C ALA A 134 -19.66 6.11 0.38
N PRO A 135 -20.12 6.18 -0.89
CA PRO A 135 -21.54 6.22 -1.16
C PRO A 135 -22.20 4.89 -0.78
N GLU A 136 -23.45 4.98 -0.31
CA GLU A 136 -24.23 3.80 0.00
C GLU A 136 -24.45 2.93 -1.24
N LEU A 137 -24.28 1.62 -1.07
CA LEU A 137 -24.46 0.65 -2.14
C LEU A 137 -25.94 0.27 -2.26
N GLY A 138 -26.50 0.42 -3.45
CA GLY A 138 -27.86 -0.04 -3.75
C GLY A 138 -27.93 -1.57 -3.77
N SER A 139 -29.11 -2.13 -3.51
CA SER A 139 -29.31 -3.60 -3.52
C SER A 139 -30.52 -4.08 -4.32
N GLY A 140 -31.36 -3.18 -4.83
CA GLY A 140 -32.62 -3.52 -5.47
C GLY A 140 -33.64 -4.18 -4.53
N ALA A 141 -34.88 -4.34 -5.00
CA ALA A 141 -35.88 -5.15 -4.31
C ALA A 141 -35.63 -6.64 -4.59
N VAL A 142 -35.73 -7.47 -3.56
CA VAL A 142 -35.42 -8.90 -3.62
C VAL A 142 -36.67 -9.70 -3.26
N THR A 143 -36.99 -10.71 -4.08
CA THR A 143 -38.10 -11.64 -3.82
C THR A 143 -37.56 -13.07 -3.74
N PRO A 144 -38.02 -13.91 -2.79
CA PRO A 144 -37.55 -15.29 -2.70
C PRO A 144 -37.75 -16.06 -4.01
N SER A 145 -36.80 -16.93 -4.34
CA SER A 145 -36.86 -17.79 -5.51
C SER A 145 -38.00 -18.81 -5.41
N GLU A 146 -38.52 -19.24 -6.56
CA GLU A 146 -39.57 -20.26 -6.60
C GLU A 146 -39.12 -21.58 -5.97
N ALA A 147 -37.83 -21.91 -6.06
CA ALA A 147 -37.24 -23.07 -5.39
C ALA A 147 -37.31 -22.95 -3.86
N ALA A 148 -37.01 -21.78 -3.30
CA ALA A 148 -37.14 -21.53 -1.86
C ALA A 148 -38.59 -21.58 -1.39
N LYS A 149 -39.53 -20.99 -2.15
CA LYS A 149 -40.97 -21.05 -1.85
C LYS A 149 -41.54 -22.47 -1.94
N ALA A 150 -41.06 -23.30 -2.87
CA ALA A 150 -41.54 -24.69 -3.00
C ALA A 150 -41.20 -25.57 -1.79
N LEU A 151 -40.19 -25.20 -1.01
CA LEU A 151 -39.85 -25.86 0.24
C LEU A 151 -40.82 -25.49 1.37
N SER A 152 -41.36 -24.26 1.36
CA SER A 152 -42.11 -23.63 2.46
C SER A 152 -43.57 -24.10 2.65
N GLY A 153 -43.83 -25.38 2.41
CA GLY A 153 -45.17 -25.97 2.48
C GLY A 153 -45.21 -27.47 2.20
N SER A 154 -44.10 -28.03 1.72
CA SER A 154 -43.95 -29.46 1.48
C SER A 154 -43.80 -30.28 2.78
N TYR A 155 -43.29 -29.68 3.85
CA TYR A 155 -43.09 -30.37 5.13
C TYR A 155 -44.43 -30.70 5.82
N TRP A 156 -45.35 -29.73 5.92
CA TRP A 156 -46.69 -29.92 6.51
C TRP A 156 -47.55 -30.91 5.73
N LYS A 157 -47.53 -30.86 4.38
CA LYS A 157 -48.28 -31.81 3.54
C LYS A 157 -47.76 -33.24 3.71
N GLY A 158 -46.45 -33.41 3.88
CA GLY A 158 -45.81 -34.69 4.13
C GLY A 158 -46.12 -35.28 5.50
N THR A 159 -46.05 -34.46 6.55
CA THR A 159 -46.40 -34.88 7.91
C THR A 159 -47.88 -35.21 8.03
N ALA A 160 -48.77 -34.44 7.37
CA ALA A 160 -50.19 -34.75 7.31
C ALA A 160 -50.48 -36.08 6.59
N ALA A 161 -49.85 -36.32 5.43
CA ALA A 161 -50.00 -37.58 4.71
C ALA A 161 -49.45 -38.79 5.51
N ALA A 162 -48.29 -38.65 6.14
CA ALA A 162 -47.71 -39.68 7.00
C ALA A 162 -48.57 -39.96 8.23
N ALA A 163 -49.17 -38.92 8.83
CA ALA A 163 -50.10 -39.08 9.95
C ALA A 163 -51.36 -39.82 9.54
N VAL A 164 -51.94 -39.53 8.36
CA VAL A 164 -53.11 -40.25 7.84
C VAL A 164 -52.80 -41.74 7.62
N VAL A 165 -51.65 -42.07 7.02
CA VAL A 165 -51.23 -43.47 6.81
C VAL A 165 -50.99 -44.18 8.16
N ALA A 166 -50.35 -43.51 9.12
CA ALA A 166 -50.11 -44.06 10.45
C ALA A 166 -51.43 -44.32 11.21
N ILE A 167 -52.37 -43.36 11.19
CA ILE A 167 -53.69 -43.49 11.81
C ILE A 167 -54.46 -44.66 11.17
N GLY A 168 -54.44 -44.79 9.84
CA GLY A 168 -55.09 -45.89 9.13
C GLY A 168 -54.55 -47.28 9.55
N LEU A 169 -53.23 -47.42 9.65
CA LEU A 169 -52.59 -48.69 10.06
C LEU A 169 -52.84 -49.01 11.55
N ILE A 170 -52.90 -48.00 12.42
CA ILE A 170 -53.23 -48.16 13.85
C ILE A 170 -54.67 -48.65 14.02
N LEU A 171 -55.62 -48.06 13.29
CA LEU A 171 -57.04 -48.46 13.35
C LEU A 171 -57.27 -49.90 12.85
N ILE A 172 -56.50 -50.36 11.86
CA ILE A 172 -56.54 -51.75 11.37
C ILE A 172 -55.95 -52.73 12.41
N GLY A 173 -54.85 -52.35 13.07
CA GLY A 173 -54.25 -53.16 14.13
C GLY A 173 -55.19 -53.38 15.34
N LEU A 174 -55.93 -52.35 15.74
CA LEU A 174 -56.88 -52.42 16.86
C LEU A 174 -58.06 -53.38 16.61
N ASN A 175 -58.42 -53.65 15.35
CA ASN A 175 -59.55 -54.51 14.95
C ASN A 175 -59.15 -55.97 14.58
N GLY A 176 -57.96 -56.42 14.99
CA GLY A 176 -57.56 -57.84 14.87
C GLY A 176 -56.20 -58.07 14.19
N GLY A 177 -55.49 -57.03 13.76
CA GLY A 177 -54.11 -57.14 13.31
C GLY A 177 -53.15 -57.06 14.50
N GLY A 178 -52.55 -58.18 14.91
CA GLY A 178 -51.65 -58.25 16.07
C GLY A 178 -50.53 -57.19 16.09
N VAL A 179 -49.87 -57.05 17.26
CA VAL A 179 -48.83 -56.04 17.60
C VAL A 179 -47.83 -55.69 16.48
N PHE A 180 -47.52 -56.63 15.59
CA PHE A 180 -46.67 -56.43 14.42
C PHE A 180 -47.20 -55.39 13.40
N VAL A 181 -48.51 -55.27 13.20
CA VAL A 181 -49.11 -54.26 12.29
C VAL A 181 -48.94 -52.85 12.86
N PHE A 182 -49.05 -52.72 14.18
CA PHE A 182 -48.82 -51.46 14.90
C PHE A 182 -47.36 -51.00 14.79
N LEU A 183 -46.40 -51.92 15.01
CA LEU A 183 -44.97 -51.61 14.85
C LEU A 183 -44.60 -51.27 13.39
N ALA A 184 -45.22 -51.94 12.42
CA ALA A 184 -45.06 -51.61 11.00
C ALA A 184 -45.59 -50.20 10.67
N GLY A 185 -46.71 -49.77 11.27
CA GLY A 185 -47.24 -48.42 11.12
C GLY A 185 -46.32 -47.33 11.69
N ILE A 186 -45.72 -47.58 12.86
CA ILE A 186 -44.70 -46.68 13.45
C ILE A 186 -43.46 -46.63 12.55
N GLY A 187 -42.97 -47.78 12.08
CA GLY A 187 -41.86 -47.86 11.15
C GLY A 187 -42.12 -47.11 9.84
N ALA A 188 -43.32 -47.24 9.27
CA ALA A 188 -43.74 -46.50 8.07
C ALA A 188 -43.81 -44.99 8.32
N PHE A 189 -44.33 -44.55 9.47
CA PHE A 189 -44.37 -43.13 9.84
C PHE A 189 -42.97 -42.52 9.92
N PHE A 190 -42.05 -43.15 10.66
CA PHE A 190 -40.67 -42.66 10.76
C PHE A 190 -39.89 -42.80 9.47
N GLY A 191 -40.13 -43.86 8.68
CA GLY A 191 -39.53 -44.06 7.35
C GLY A 191 -39.96 -42.99 6.35
N ILE A 192 -41.26 -42.69 6.25
CA ILE A 192 -41.80 -41.61 5.40
C ILE A 192 -41.27 -40.25 5.88
N ARG A 193 -41.27 -40.00 7.20
CA ARG A 193 -40.73 -38.76 7.77
C ARG A 193 -39.23 -38.59 7.47
N ALA A 194 -38.45 -39.65 7.55
CA ALA A 194 -37.03 -39.64 7.19
C ALA A 194 -36.81 -39.44 5.69
N MET A 195 -37.63 -40.07 4.83
CA MET A 195 -37.59 -39.88 3.38
C MET A 195 -37.99 -38.46 2.95
N MET A 196 -38.86 -37.81 3.72
CA MET A 196 -39.29 -36.42 3.49
C MET A 196 -38.43 -35.39 4.24
N ASN A 197 -37.33 -35.80 4.87
CA ASN A 197 -36.42 -34.89 5.57
C ASN A 197 -35.60 -34.08 4.56
N LYS A 198 -36.08 -32.88 4.23
CA LYS A 198 -35.40 -31.92 3.33
C LYS A 198 -34.34 -31.07 4.04
N SER A 199 -33.79 -31.53 5.16
CA SER A 199 -32.74 -30.80 5.89
C SER A 199 -31.57 -30.45 4.98
N LYS A 200 -31.17 -31.35 4.08
CA LYS A 200 -30.10 -31.11 3.10
C LYS A 200 -30.39 -29.95 2.13
N ASP A 201 -31.64 -29.77 1.70
CA ASP A 201 -32.02 -28.67 0.81
C ASP A 201 -31.98 -27.33 1.56
N ILE A 202 -32.50 -27.31 2.78
CA ILE A 202 -32.43 -26.14 3.68
C ILE A 202 -30.97 -25.82 4.04
N ASP A 203 -30.15 -26.83 4.32
CA ASP A 203 -28.72 -26.69 4.57
C ASP A 203 -27.98 -26.13 3.33
N GLY A 204 -28.44 -26.46 2.13
CA GLY A 204 -27.94 -25.86 0.88
C GLY A 204 -28.22 -24.36 0.77
N PHE A 205 -29.43 -23.91 1.13
CA PHE A 205 -29.76 -22.48 1.19
C PHE A 205 -28.98 -21.76 2.31
N ARG A 206 -28.81 -22.41 3.47
CA ARG A 206 -27.96 -21.88 4.56
C ARG A 206 -26.52 -21.70 4.10
N ALA A 207 -25.92 -22.72 3.50
CA ALA A 207 -24.55 -22.67 3.00
C ALA A 207 -24.37 -21.59 1.91
N THR A 208 -25.34 -21.47 1.01
CA THR A 208 -25.33 -20.41 -0.03
C THR A 208 -25.39 -19.02 0.59
N ARG A 209 -26.25 -18.82 1.60
CA ARG A 209 -26.36 -17.58 2.36
C ARG A 209 -25.09 -17.26 3.12
N ASP A 210 -24.49 -18.23 3.81
CA ASP A 210 -23.25 -18.03 4.56
C ASP A 210 -22.08 -17.65 3.62
N ALA A 211 -21.96 -18.32 2.48
CA ALA A 211 -20.96 -18.00 1.46
C ALA A 211 -21.17 -16.61 0.84
N ALA A 212 -22.43 -16.25 0.55
CA ALA A 212 -22.78 -14.93 0.02
C ALA A 212 -22.55 -13.82 1.06
N GLN A 213 -22.83 -14.09 2.34
CA GLN A 213 -22.58 -13.16 3.45
C GLN A 213 -21.09 -12.89 3.63
N GLU A 214 -20.26 -13.93 3.64
CA GLU A 214 -18.80 -13.77 3.77
C GLU A 214 -18.24 -12.96 2.59
N LYS A 215 -18.67 -13.28 1.37
CA LYS A 215 -18.30 -12.51 0.18
C LYS A 215 -18.74 -11.05 0.27
N TRP A 216 -19.98 -10.79 0.73
CA TRP A 216 -20.48 -9.44 0.91
C TRP A 216 -19.66 -8.66 1.95
N LYS A 217 -19.37 -9.25 3.11
CA LYS A 217 -18.54 -8.61 4.15
C LYS A 217 -17.16 -8.21 3.62
N GLN A 218 -16.51 -9.08 2.85
CA GLN A 218 -15.21 -8.79 2.25
C GLN A 218 -15.29 -7.61 1.25
N VAL A 219 -16.31 -7.62 0.39
CA VAL A 219 -16.51 -6.58 -0.62
C VAL A 219 -16.92 -5.24 0.02
N GLU A 220 -17.75 -5.27 1.06
CA GLU A 220 -18.15 -4.10 1.83
C GLU A 220 -16.96 -3.46 2.55
N ALA A 221 -16.13 -4.26 3.21
CA ALA A 221 -14.91 -3.77 3.86
C ALA A 221 -13.94 -3.14 2.86
N ASP A 222 -13.72 -3.76 1.70
CA ASP A 222 -12.86 -3.22 0.64
C ASP A 222 -13.45 -1.93 0.02
N TRP A 223 -14.76 -1.89 -0.18
CA TRP A 223 -15.48 -0.70 -0.65
C TRP A 223 -15.34 0.48 0.30
N LEU A 224 -15.64 0.29 1.59
CA LEU A 224 -15.54 1.35 2.59
C LEU A 224 -14.11 1.89 2.69
N LYS A 225 -13.12 0.99 2.66
CA LYS A 225 -11.70 1.36 2.73
C LYS A 225 -11.21 2.14 1.51
N ARG A 226 -11.62 1.76 0.30
CA ARG A 226 -11.05 2.30 -0.95
C ARG A 226 -11.90 3.40 -1.60
N ALA A 227 -13.21 3.38 -1.39
CA ALA A 227 -14.12 4.41 -1.87
C ALA A 227 -14.35 5.51 -0.83
N GLY A 228 -13.84 5.36 0.41
CA GLY A 228 -13.92 6.33 1.49
C GLY A 228 -12.77 7.36 1.50
N PRO A 229 -12.85 8.37 2.39
CA PRO A 229 -11.88 9.46 2.47
C PRO A 229 -10.63 9.18 3.30
N ASP A 230 -10.58 8.08 4.06
CA ASP A 230 -9.59 7.89 5.14
C ASP A 230 -8.13 8.10 4.71
N ALA A 231 -7.74 7.58 3.54
CA ALA A 231 -6.37 7.74 3.02
C ALA A 231 -6.08 9.19 2.61
N PHE A 232 -7.08 9.88 2.01
CA PHE A 232 -7.01 11.29 1.65
C PHE A 232 -6.85 12.16 2.92
N ASP A 233 -7.66 11.90 3.94
CA ASP A 233 -7.62 12.61 5.21
C ASP A 233 -6.32 12.40 5.96
N ALA A 234 -5.81 11.17 5.98
CA ALA A 234 -4.51 10.87 6.56
C ALA A 234 -3.40 11.68 5.86
N LYS A 235 -3.44 11.76 4.52
CA LYS A 235 -2.46 12.55 3.77
C LYS A 235 -2.60 14.04 4.01
N LYS A 236 -3.83 14.56 4.10
CA LYS A 236 -4.09 15.96 4.43
C LYS A 236 -3.56 16.32 5.83
N ARG A 237 -3.78 15.48 6.83
CA ARG A 237 -3.20 15.64 8.19
C ARG A 237 -1.67 15.65 8.19
N GLN A 238 -1.03 14.82 7.37
CA GLN A 238 0.43 14.85 7.20
C GLN A 238 0.91 16.19 6.62
N LEU A 239 0.24 16.70 5.59
CA LEU A 239 0.53 18.00 4.98
C LEU A 239 0.34 19.16 5.97
N GLU A 240 -0.70 19.11 6.82
CA GLU A 240 -0.88 20.07 7.91
C GLU A 240 0.27 20.02 8.92
N GLY A 241 0.78 18.82 9.22
CA GLY A 241 1.98 18.62 10.04
C GLY A 241 3.21 19.30 9.44
N LEU A 242 3.46 19.07 8.16
CA LEU A 242 4.57 19.70 7.43
C LEU A 242 4.43 21.23 7.38
N ARG A 243 3.22 21.77 7.24
CA ARG A 243 2.98 23.22 7.33
C ARG A 243 3.35 23.77 8.71
N ARG A 244 2.97 23.07 9.78
CA ARG A 244 3.38 23.46 11.14
C ARG A 244 4.89 23.39 11.33
N GLU A 245 5.54 22.36 10.83
CA GLU A 245 7.00 22.22 10.84
C GLU A 245 7.68 23.38 10.10
N TRP A 246 7.18 23.73 8.90
CA TRP A 246 7.68 24.86 8.12
C TRP A 246 7.60 26.18 8.89
N ASN A 247 6.44 26.47 9.47
CA ASN A 247 6.22 27.68 10.26
C ASN A 247 7.11 27.73 11.52
N ASN A 248 7.59 26.57 12.00
CA ASN A 248 8.47 26.46 13.15
C ASN A 248 9.97 26.55 12.80
N ILE A 249 10.35 26.56 11.52
CA ILE A 249 11.76 26.64 11.09
C ILE A 249 12.49 27.85 11.70
N PRO A 250 11.92 29.07 11.77
CA PRO A 250 12.57 30.19 12.44
C PRO A 250 12.94 29.90 13.90
N ASN A 251 12.07 29.20 14.64
CA ASN A 251 12.33 28.79 16.02
C ASN A 251 13.39 27.70 16.11
N VAL A 252 13.43 26.78 15.14
CA VAL A 252 14.52 25.78 15.03
C VAL A 252 15.85 26.47 14.83
N ARG A 253 15.92 27.44 13.90
CA ARG A 253 17.11 28.26 13.69
C ARG A 253 17.53 29.00 14.96
N HIS A 254 16.59 29.68 15.62
CA HIS A 254 16.86 30.39 16.87
C HIS A 254 17.42 29.45 17.94
N ARG A 255 16.79 28.29 18.16
CA ARG A 255 17.23 27.29 19.15
C ARG A 255 18.64 26.77 18.86
N LYS A 256 18.97 26.49 17.60
CA LYS A 256 20.31 26.04 17.20
C LYS A 256 21.38 27.11 17.40
N LEU A 257 21.05 28.38 17.12
CA LEU A 257 21.96 29.50 17.39
C LEU A 257 22.15 29.74 18.90
N GLU A 258 21.09 29.60 19.70
CA GLU A 258 21.18 29.65 21.17
C GLU A 258 22.00 28.48 21.72
N GLU A 259 21.82 27.27 21.21
CA GLU A 259 22.65 26.12 21.57
C GLU A 259 24.13 26.37 21.23
N LEU A 260 24.41 26.97 20.07
CA LEU A 260 25.76 27.35 19.69
C LEU A 260 26.36 28.41 20.63
N ARG A 261 25.55 29.38 21.08
CA ARG A 261 25.94 30.37 22.10
C ARG A 261 26.20 29.72 23.46
N ASN A 262 25.31 28.86 23.92
CA ASN A 262 25.44 28.16 25.19
C ASN A 262 26.66 27.23 25.22
N ASN A 263 27.03 26.67 24.07
CA ASN A 263 28.20 25.81 23.91
C ASN A 263 29.50 26.56 23.55
N GLN A 264 29.48 27.90 23.51
CA GLN A 264 30.62 28.71 23.08
C GLN A 264 31.90 28.42 23.88
N ARG A 265 31.79 28.24 25.20
CA ARG A 265 32.96 27.88 26.04
C ARG A 265 33.57 26.55 25.62
N ALA A 266 32.74 25.53 25.40
CA ALA A 266 33.20 24.20 24.99
C ALA A 266 33.86 24.24 23.61
N ILE A 267 33.31 25.02 22.68
CA ILE A 267 33.86 25.21 21.32
C ILE A 267 35.22 25.92 21.39
N GLN A 268 35.32 27.01 22.15
CA GLN A 268 36.59 27.73 22.34
C GLN A 268 37.65 26.84 22.99
N LEU A 269 37.26 26.07 24.02
CA LEU A 269 38.16 25.11 24.68
C LEU A 269 38.64 24.05 23.68
N ASN A 270 37.73 23.46 22.89
CA ASN A 270 38.11 22.44 21.92
C ASN A 270 39.10 22.99 20.89
N ARG A 271 38.85 24.19 20.33
CA ARG A 271 39.79 24.87 19.41
C ARG A 271 41.13 25.19 20.07
N PHE A 272 41.11 25.61 21.34
CA PHE A 272 42.33 25.88 22.08
C PHE A 272 43.17 24.60 22.25
N LEU A 273 42.53 23.49 22.65
CA LEU A 273 43.20 22.19 22.78
C LEU A 273 43.72 21.66 21.44
N ASP A 274 43.02 21.94 20.34
CA ASP A 274 43.38 21.50 18.99
C ASP A 274 44.70 22.11 18.50
N ALA A 275 45.07 23.29 19.00
CA ALA A 275 46.35 23.92 18.69
C ALA A 275 47.58 23.19 19.29
N PHE A 276 47.37 22.19 20.17
CA PHE A 276 48.45 21.47 20.85
C PHE A 276 48.58 20.03 20.34
N GLY A 277 49.48 19.83 19.37
CA GLY A 277 49.81 18.51 18.82
C GLY A 277 50.58 17.60 19.81
N ILE A 278 50.26 16.31 19.75
CA ILE A 278 50.91 15.23 20.53
C ILE A 278 52.35 14.99 20.03
N ASP A 279 52.59 15.19 18.74
CA ASP A 279 53.88 15.07 18.07
C ASP A 279 54.98 15.85 18.83
N LYS A 280 54.70 17.11 19.20
CA LYS A 280 55.62 18.02 19.89
C LYS A 280 55.53 17.94 21.42
N ALA A 281 54.52 17.25 21.97
CA ALA A 281 54.28 17.20 23.40
C ALA A 281 55.34 16.39 24.18
N ARG A 282 55.82 16.90 25.31
CA ARG A 282 56.66 16.12 26.23
C ARG A 282 55.78 15.45 27.29
N ILE A 283 55.42 14.19 27.06
CA ILE A 283 54.54 13.42 27.94
C ILE A 283 55.32 12.26 28.57
N PRO A 284 55.45 12.19 29.90
CA PRO A 284 56.25 11.17 30.58
C PRO A 284 55.88 9.74 30.16
N GLY A 285 56.85 8.99 29.64
CA GLY A 285 56.68 7.59 29.22
C GLY A 285 55.94 7.37 27.89
N ILE A 286 55.59 8.44 27.19
CA ILE A 286 55.00 8.40 25.84
C ILE A 286 56.04 8.92 24.83
N GLY A 287 56.87 7.99 24.34
CA GLY A 287 57.87 8.25 23.31
C GLY A 287 57.30 8.19 21.88
N SER A 288 58.16 8.40 20.88
CA SER A 288 57.80 8.49 19.46
C SER A 288 56.90 7.35 18.97
N GLY A 289 57.26 6.10 19.25
CA GLY A 289 56.48 4.94 18.81
C GLY A 289 55.05 4.93 19.34
N ARG A 290 54.83 5.33 20.60
CA ARG A 290 53.48 5.43 21.19
C ARG A 290 52.68 6.61 20.64
N LYS A 291 53.34 7.72 20.31
CA LYS A 291 52.71 8.86 19.65
C LYS A 291 52.22 8.49 18.25
N GLN A 292 53.06 7.80 17.49
CA GLN A 292 52.69 7.31 16.16
C GLN A 292 51.52 6.33 16.21
N THR A 293 51.46 5.47 17.25
CA THR A 293 50.26 4.65 17.49
C THR A 293 49.04 5.53 17.74
N LEU A 294 49.11 6.54 18.61
CA LEU A 294 47.97 7.44 18.86
C LEU A 294 47.47 8.14 17.58
N GLU A 295 48.40 8.66 16.78
CA GLU A 295 48.10 9.32 15.50
C GLU A 295 47.39 8.36 14.53
N SER A 296 47.82 7.10 14.43
CA SER A 296 47.16 6.09 13.58
C SER A 296 45.70 5.78 14.00
N PHE A 297 45.34 6.11 15.24
CA PHE A 297 43.96 6.01 15.76
C PHE A 297 43.21 7.36 15.73
N GLY A 298 43.77 8.38 15.06
CA GLY A 298 43.19 9.71 14.94
C GLY A 298 43.25 10.53 16.22
N ILE A 299 44.24 10.28 17.10
CA ILE A 299 44.51 11.09 18.28
C ILE A 299 45.78 11.89 18.01
N GLU A 300 45.61 13.11 17.50
CA GLU A 300 46.71 13.95 17.01
C GLU A 300 46.94 15.17 17.90
N THR A 301 45.87 15.74 18.48
CA THR A 301 45.93 16.94 19.31
C THR A 301 45.42 16.70 20.72
N ALA A 302 45.58 17.68 21.62
CA ALA A 302 44.99 17.60 22.96
C ALA A 302 43.45 17.56 22.93
N ALA A 303 42.80 18.02 21.86
CA ALA A 303 41.34 17.95 21.71
C ALA A 303 40.84 16.51 21.51
N ASP A 304 41.65 15.65 20.89
CA ASP A 304 41.31 14.26 20.60
C ASP A 304 41.46 13.34 21.82
N VAL A 305 42.15 13.81 22.86
CA VAL A 305 42.42 13.05 24.08
C VAL A 305 41.15 12.93 24.94
N LYS A 306 40.36 11.90 24.61
CA LYS A 306 39.13 11.50 25.32
C LYS A 306 39.30 10.10 25.90
N ARG A 307 38.73 9.83 27.07
CA ARG A 307 38.82 8.52 27.74
C ARG A 307 38.36 7.37 26.83
N ALA A 308 37.25 7.56 26.11
CA ALA A 308 36.73 6.57 25.15
C ALA A 308 37.63 6.41 23.90
N ALA A 309 38.38 7.44 23.49
CA ALA A 309 39.33 7.33 22.38
C ALA A 309 40.56 6.52 22.81
N LEU A 310 41.12 6.82 23.98
CA LEU A 310 42.31 6.14 24.52
C LEU A 310 42.08 4.65 24.81
N GLN A 311 40.87 4.26 25.25
CA GLN A 311 40.51 2.86 25.49
C GLN A 311 40.55 1.99 24.23
N ARG A 312 40.37 2.60 23.05
CA ARG A 312 40.37 1.90 21.77
C ARG A 312 41.78 1.67 21.22
N VAL A 313 42.81 2.22 21.85
CA VAL A 313 44.21 2.12 21.40
C VAL A 313 44.88 0.90 22.05
N PRO A 314 45.27 -0.13 21.27
CA PRO A 314 45.97 -1.30 21.79
C PRO A 314 47.30 -0.92 22.45
N GLY A 315 47.62 -1.55 23.59
CA GLY A 315 48.86 -1.29 24.32
C GLY A 315 48.88 0.00 25.17
N PHE A 316 47.79 0.79 25.16
CA PHE A 316 47.60 1.92 26.08
C PHE A 316 46.85 1.48 27.34
N GLY A 317 47.57 0.89 28.30
CA GLY A 317 47.02 0.52 29.61
C GLY A 317 46.66 1.74 30.49
N PRO A 318 45.94 1.54 31.62
CA PRO A 318 45.37 2.61 32.44
C PRO A 318 46.36 3.71 32.83
N LYS A 319 47.62 3.35 33.12
CA LYS A 319 48.69 4.30 33.48
C LYS A 319 49.03 5.27 32.33
N ASN A 320 49.11 4.78 31.09
CA ASN A 320 49.38 5.62 29.93
C ASN A 320 48.15 6.45 29.53
N GLN A 321 46.96 5.89 29.69
CA GLN A 321 45.71 6.64 29.49
C GLN A 321 45.62 7.82 30.47
N GLN A 322 45.93 7.59 31.74
CA GLN A 322 45.93 8.65 32.76
C GLN A 322 46.95 9.75 32.42
N ARG A 323 48.17 9.39 32.00
CA ARG A 323 49.19 10.37 31.57
C ARG A 323 48.72 11.26 30.41
N MET A 324 47.99 10.70 29.44
CA MET A 324 47.43 11.48 28.35
C MET A 324 46.34 12.43 28.86
N LEU A 325 45.46 11.95 29.75
CA LEU A 325 44.42 12.78 30.38
C LEU A 325 45.02 13.89 31.24
N ASP A 326 46.07 13.61 32.02
CA ASP A 326 46.79 14.59 32.84
C ASP A 326 47.45 15.65 31.96
N TRP A 327 48.07 15.25 30.85
CA TRP A 327 48.66 16.17 29.88
C TRP A 327 47.60 17.08 29.26
N ARG A 328 46.48 16.53 28.81
CA ARG A 328 45.35 17.33 28.31
C ARG A 328 44.85 18.29 29.38
N GLN A 329 44.65 17.82 30.62
CA GLN A 329 44.18 18.65 31.74
C GLN A 329 45.14 19.81 32.03
N ALA A 330 46.46 19.57 31.97
CA ALA A 330 47.47 20.60 32.14
C ALA A 330 47.43 21.68 31.05
N ILE A 331 47.02 21.33 29.83
CA ILE A 331 46.77 22.29 28.76
C ILE A 331 45.44 23.01 29.02
N GLU A 332 44.37 22.27 29.30
CA GLU A 332 43.03 22.81 29.59
C GLU A 332 43.05 23.85 30.73
N ASN A 333 43.87 23.66 31.76
CA ASN A 333 44.04 24.63 32.85
C ASN A 333 44.62 25.99 32.41
N LYS A 334 45.21 26.08 31.20
CA LYS A 334 45.71 27.32 30.60
C LYS A 334 44.66 28.03 29.75
N PHE A 335 43.51 27.40 29.53
CA PHE A 335 42.44 27.98 28.73
C PHE A 335 41.74 29.10 29.48
N VAL A 336 41.63 30.27 28.84
CA VAL A 336 40.84 31.40 29.31
C VAL A 336 39.66 31.58 28.35
N PHE A 337 38.45 31.49 28.88
CA PHE A 337 37.23 31.71 28.11
C PHE A 337 37.02 33.20 27.88
N ASP A 338 36.81 33.59 26.61
CA ASP A 338 36.47 34.96 26.23
C ASP A 338 35.01 35.02 25.75
N PRO A 339 34.07 35.53 26.57
CA PRO A 339 32.66 35.63 26.18
C PRO A 339 32.41 36.70 25.11
N THR A 340 33.32 37.65 24.91
CA THR A 340 33.17 38.76 23.95
C THR A 340 33.59 38.38 22.55
N ARG A 341 34.36 37.29 22.41
CA ARG A 341 34.80 36.78 21.11
C ARG A 341 33.59 36.30 20.30
N ALA A 342 33.45 36.84 19.10
CA ALA A 342 32.39 36.43 18.18
C ALA A 342 32.44 34.91 17.89
N ILE A 343 31.26 34.32 17.70
CA ILE A 343 31.13 32.93 17.25
C ILE A 343 31.73 32.81 15.84
N ASP A 344 32.43 31.71 15.60
CA ASP A 344 33.08 31.47 14.32
C ASP A 344 32.05 31.40 13.18
N PRO A 345 32.25 32.15 12.08
CA PRO A 345 31.37 32.10 10.92
C PRO A 345 31.14 30.71 10.35
N GLN A 346 32.10 29.78 10.47
CA GLN A 346 31.93 28.40 10.00
C GLN A 346 30.91 27.61 10.84
N ASP A 347 30.88 27.84 12.16
CA ASP A 347 29.89 27.19 13.03
C ASP A 347 28.47 27.71 12.74
N ILE A 348 28.35 29.02 12.52
CA ILE A 348 27.09 29.65 12.10
C ILE A 348 26.67 29.11 10.73
N ALA A 349 27.59 29.05 9.76
CA ALA A 349 27.32 28.52 8.42
C ALA A 349 26.84 27.06 8.47
N LYS A 350 27.39 26.23 9.35
CA LYS A 350 26.92 24.86 9.56
C LYS A 350 25.47 24.84 10.05
N VAL A 351 25.11 25.67 11.03
CA VAL A 351 23.72 25.80 11.51
C VAL A 351 22.79 26.25 10.38
N GLU A 352 23.21 27.24 9.58
CA GLU A 352 22.41 27.69 8.43
C GLU A 352 22.24 26.59 7.37
N GLN A 353 23.28 25.81 7.08
CA GLN A 353 23.17 24.67 6.16
C GLN A 353 22.18 23.61 6.66
N GLU A 354 22.18 23.30 7.95
CA GLU A 354 21.21 22.39 8.56
C GLU A 354 19.77 22.95 8.45
N VAL A 355 19.57 24.24 8.71
CA VAL A 355 18.27 24.90 8.56
C VAL A 355 17.81 24.91 7.09
N LEU A 356 18.71 25.14 6.15
CA LEU A 356 18.42 25.08 4.72
C LEU A 356 18.09 23.66 4.26
N ALA A 357 18.78 22.65 4.79
CA ALA A 357 18.46 21.24 4.51
C ALA A 357 17.06 20.89 5.01
N GLU A 358 16.68 21.34 6.20
CA GLU A 358 15.35 21.13 6.75
C GLU A 358 14.25 21.82 5.92
N ARG A 359 14.51 23.05 5.46
CA ARG A 359 13.63 23.76 4.51
C ARG A 359 13.42 22.95 3.24
N ARG A 360 14.51 22.49 2.60
CA ARG A 360 14.44 21.70 1.37
C ARG A 360 13.66 20.40 1.58
N ARG A 361 13.93 19.68 2.68
CA ARG A 361 13.20 18.46 3.04
C ARG A 361 11.69 18.70 3.08
N ILE A 362 11.24 19.74 3.80
CA ILE A 362 9.81 20.04 3.93
C ILE A 362 9.22 20.49 2.59
N GLN A 363 9.94 21.30 1.81
CA GLN A 363 9.54 21.70 0.46
C GLN A 363 9.30 20.49 -0.45
N ASP A 364 10.24 19.54 -0.49
CA ASP A 364 10.14 18.35 -1.34
C ASP A 364 8.95 17.48 -0.92
N LEU A 365 8.79 17.26 0.40
CA LEU A 365 7.67 16.49 0.95
C LEU A 365 6.31 17.14 0.71
N MET A 366 6.23 18.47 0.76
CA MET A 366 4.99 19.21 0.49
C MET A 366 4.60 19.13 -0.99
N ASN A 367 5.56 19.28 -1.90
CA ASN A 367 5.34 19.15 -3.35
C ASN A 367 4.90 17.73 -3.71
N GLN A 368 5.62 16.72 -3.20
CA GLN A 368 5.24 15.32 -3.35
C GLN A 368 3.85 15.06 -2.76
N GLY A 369 3.59 15.59 -1.57
CA GLY A 369 2.35 15.35 -0.86
C GLY A 369 1.12 15.93 -1.55
N LEU A 370 1.22 17.10 -2.20
CA LEU A 370 0.14 17.62 -3.05
C LEU A 370 -0.15 16.66 -4.22
N ALA A 371 0.88 16.14 -4.85
CA ALA A 371 0.75 15.25 -6.00
C ALA A 371 0.10 13.91 -5.59
N GLU A 372 0.53 13.34 -4.46
CA GLU A 372 -0.07 12.15 -3.85
C GLU A 372 -1.52 12.40 -3.41
N LEU A 373 -1.85 13.59 -2.89
CA LEU A 373 -3.22 13.93 -2.50
C LEU A 373 -4.16 13.95 -3.71
N ARG A 374 -3.71 14.49 -4.85
CA ARG A 374 -4.44 14.44 -6.12
C ARG A 374 -4.60 13.01 -6.63
N GLN A 375 -3.56 12.18 -6.52
CA GLN A 375 -3.62 10.77 -6.89
C GLN A 375 -4.65 10.00 -6.04
N LEU A 376 -4.63 10.20 -4.72
CA LEU A 376 -5.59 9.57 -3.80
C LEU A 376 -7.03 9.96 -4.15
N ARG A 377 -7.27 11.24 -4.45
CA ARG A 377 -8.59 11.69 -4.91
C ARG A 377 -9.04 10.95 -6.18
N ALA A 378 -8.16 10.90 -7.17
CA ALA A 378 -8.43 10.21 -8.43
C ALA A 378 -8.70 8.70 -8.24
N GLN A 379 -7.99 8.06 -7.32
CA GLN A 379 -8.18 6.65 -6.99
C GLN A 379 -9.52 6.37 -6.33
N VAL A 380 -9.98 7.26 -5.44
CA VAL A 380 -11.32 7.15 -4.84
C VAL A 380 -12.38 7.26 -5.92
N ASP A 381 -12.29 8.26 -6.80
CA ASP A 381 -13.25 8.46 -7.90
C ASP A 381 -13.25 7.25 -8.86
N ALA A 382 -12.07 6.74 -9.24
CA ALA A 382 -11.95 5.56 -10.10
C ALA A 382 -12.49 4.29 -9.44
N THR A 383 -12.25 4.09 -8.14
CA THR A 383 -12.80 2.97 -7.38
C THR A 383 -14.33 3.04 -7.36
N ARG A 384 -14.89 4.22 -7.07
CA ARG A 384 -16.34 4.42 -7.12
C ARG A 384 -16.93 4.13 -8.49
N GLN A 385 -16.24 4.51 -9.55
CA GLN A 385 -16.72 4.28 -10.91
C GLN A 385 -16.68 2.80 -11.31
N HIS A 386 -15.62 2.07 -10.94
CA HIS A 386 -15.36 0.74 -11.48
C HIS A 386 -15.74 -0.42 -10.56
N MET A 387 -15.75 -0.21 -9.24
CA MET A 387 -16.06 -1.25 -8.26
C MET A 387 -17.54 -1.24 -7.83
N LYS A 388 -18.26 -0.12 -7.99
CA LYS A 388 -19.63 0.04 -7.48
C LYS A 388 -20.57 -1.07 -7.94
N ALA A 389 -20.65 -1.33 -9.24
CA ALA A 389 -21.55 -2.36 -9.77
C ALA A 389 -21.24 -3.77 -9.24
N GLN A 390 -19.95 -4.10 -9.07
CA GLN A 390 -19.53 -5.38 -8.49
C GLN A 390 -19.94 -5.47 -7.01
N ALA A 391 -19.81 -4.36 -6.27
CA ALA A 391 -20.20 -4.29 -4.87
C ALA A 391 -21.72 -4.38 -4.68
N GLU A 392 -22.49 -3.67 -5.50
CA GLU A 392 -23.95 -3.76 -5.52
C GLU A 392 -24.43 -5.17 -5.88
N ALA A 393 -23.78 -5.84 -6.83
CA ALA A 393 -24.09 -7.23 -7.18
C ALA A 393 -23.81 -8.21 -6.02
N ALA A 394 -22.71 -8.02 -5.28
CA ALA A 394 -22.42 -8.83 -4.10
C ALA A 394 -23.47 -8.62 -2.99
N LYS A 395 -23.90 -7.36 -2.77
CA LYS A 395 -24.97 -7.02 -1.83
C LYS A 395 -26.29 -7.68 -2.22
N ALA A 396 -26.69 -7.53 -3.48
CA ALA A 396 -27.92 -8.12 -4.01
C ALA A 396 -27.92 -9.65 -3.89
N ALA A 397 -26.79 -10.31 -4.20
CA ALA A 397 -26.65 -11.75 -4.07
C ALA A 397 -26.79 -12.23 -2.61
N TYR A 398 -26.22 -11.51 -1.65
CA TYR A 398 -26.40 -11.80 -0.24
C TYR A 398 -27.86 -11.65 0.19
N LEU A 399 -28.51 -10.54 -0.15
CA LEU A 399 -29.92 -10.32 0.20
C LEU A 399 -30.86 -11.35 -0.43
N GLN A 400 -30.59 -11.79 -1.67
CA GLN A 400 -31.32 -12.88 -2.32
C GLN A 400 -31.15 -14.20 -1.58
N ALA A 401 -29.91 -14.55 -1.23
CA ALA A 401 -29.63 -15.78 -0.48
C ALA A 401 -30.27 -15.76 0.92
N GLU A 402 -30.31 -14.60 1.58
CA GLU A 402 -31.01 -14.41 2.85
C GLU A 402 -32.53 -14.58 2.69
N ALA A 403 -33.14 -13.94 1.70
CA ALA A 403 -34.57 -14.06 1.41
C ALA A 403 -34.97 -15.52 1.10
N ASP A 404 -34.15 -16.23 0.32
CA ASP A 404 -34.34 -17.64 -0.01
C ASP A 404 -34.20 -18.54 1.22
N ASN A 405 -33.17 -18.33 2.06
CA ASN A 405 -32.99 -19.08 3.30
C ASN A 405 -34.16 -18.88 4.26
N VAL A 406 -34.63 -17.64 4.44
CA VAL A 406 -35.80 -17.34 5.26
C VAL A 406 -37.04 -18.03 4.71
N ALA A 407 -37.30 -17.94 3.39
CA ALA A 407 -38.45 -18.59 2.77
C ALA A 407 -38.39 -20.13 2.89
N ALA A 408 -37.25 -20.76 2.62
CA ALA A 408 -37.08 -22.21 2.70
C ALA A 408 -37.19 -22.77 4.12
N SER A 409 -36.95 -21.93 5.15
CA SER A 409 -37.02 -22.29 6.56
C SER A 409 -38.39 -22.11 7.22
N LYS A 410 -39.33 -21.44 6.53
CA LYS A 410 -40.74 -21.32 6.93
C LYS A 410 -41.52 -22.57 6.53
#